data_AF-G7WB64-F1
#
_entry.id   AF-G7WB64-F1
#
_cell.length_a   1.000
_cell.length_b   1.000
_cell.length_c   1.000
_cell.angle_alpha   90.00
_cell.angle_beta   90.00
_cell.angle_gamma   90.00
#
_symmetry.space_group_name_H-M   'P 1'
#
loop_
_entity.id
_entity.type
_entity.pdbx_description
1 polymer ?
#
loop_
_entity_poly.entity_id
_entity_poly.type
_entity_poly.pdbx_seq_one_letter_code
_entity_poly.pdbx_strand_id
1 'polypeptide(L)'
;MNWNELFSVNQQPTYEEIKEFIGQGEPFWSELLSYIDFRYQVQPKMSYSKCSAQPGWNVKYQKSGKSLCTLYPMEGYFIALIVVGAKEEEEVEMALGTFTPYVQNLYRKTSCSCGGRWLMIEARDKSVLDDIKNLIAIRVKPKK
;
A
#
# COMPACT_ATOMS: atom_id res chain seq x y z
N MET A 1 -16.27 -1.95 -12.50
CA MET A 1 -15.68 -1.10 -13.58
C MET A 1 -14.19 -0.95 -13.33
N ASN A 2 -13.35 -0.78 -14.35
CA ASN A 2 -11.90 -0.63 -14.14
C ASN A 2 -11.54 0.83 -13.83
N TRP A 3 -10.72 1.03 -12.80
CA TRP A 3 -10.31 2.36 -12.31
C TRP A 3 -9.73 3.29 -13.39
N ASN A 4 -8.86 2.74 -14.24
CA ASN A 4 -8.19 3.46 -15.32
C ASN A 4 -9.09 3.78 -16.53
N GLU A 5 -10.28 3.18 -16.62
CA GLU A 5 -11.29 3.52 -17.62
C GLU A 5 -12.13 4.71 -17.15
N LEU A 6 -12.34 4.84 -15.84
CA LEU A 6 -13.07 5.96 -15.22
C LEU A 6 -12.21 7.24 -15.19
N PHE A 7 -10.91 7.10 -14.90
CA PHE A 7 -10.00 8.24 -14.75
C PHE A 7 -8.78 8.09 -15.66
N SER A 8 -8.81 8.83 -16.77
CA SER A 8 -7.66 8.90 -17.69
C SER A 8 -6.47 9.65 -17.08
N VAL A 9 -5.30 9.58 -17.73
CA VAL A 9 -4.10 10.32 -17.31
C VAL A 9 -4.29 11.84 -17.23
N ASN A 10 -5.25 12.39 -17.97
CA ASN A 10 -5.55 13.82 -17.99
C ASN A 10 -6.66 14.21 -17.00
N GLN A 11 -7.24 13.24 -16.29
CA GLN A 11 -8.33 13.44 -15.35
C GLN A 11 -7.94 12.82 -14.01
N GLN A 12 -7.31 13.64 -13.16
CA GLN A 12 -6.96 13.22 -11.82
C GLN A 12 -8.23 13.09 -10.95
N PRO A 13 -8.46 11.94 -10.30
CA PRO A 13 -9.57 11.77 -9.38
C PRO A 13 -9.34 12.58 -8.10
N THR A 14 -10.45 13.01 -7.51
CA THR A 14 -10.53 13.51 -6.15
C THR A 14 -10.41 12.37 -5.13
N TYR A 15 -10.17 12.72 -3.86
CA TYR A 15 -10.16 11.72 -2.80
C TYR A 15 -11.54 11.13 -2.55
N GLU A 16 -12.60 11.92 -2.68
CA GLU A 16 -13.98 11.46 -2.58
C GLU A 16 -14.31 10.43 -3.67
N GLU A 17 -13.92 10.67 -4.92
CA GLU A 17 -14.10 9.67 -6.00
C GLU A 17 -13.31 8.37 -5.76
N ILE A 18 -12.11 8.47 -5.16
CA ILE A 18 -11.38 7.27 -4.74
C ILE A 18 -12.16 6.51 -3.67
N LYS A 19 -12.65 7.21 -2.64
CA LYS A 19 -13.42 6.61 -1.53
C LYS A 19 -14.69 5.93 -2.03
N GLU A 20 -15.41 6.57 -2.95
CA GLU A 20 -16.59 6.00 -3.58
C GLU A 20 -16.25 4.74 -4.37
N PHE A 21 -15.16 4.76 -5.14
CA PHE A 21 -14.75 3.62 -5.95
C PHE A 21 -14.29 2.42 -5.10
N ILE A 22 -13.54 2.65 -4.03
CA ILE A 22 -13.12 1.58 -3.11
C ILE A 22 -14.26 1.08 -2.23
N GLY A 23 -15.39 1.82 -2.13
CA GLY A 23 -16.62 1.38 -1.48
C GLY A 23 -16.40 0.77 -0.08
N GLN A 24 -16.59 -0.54 0.05
CA GLN A 24 -16.44 -1.26 1.32
C GLN A 24 -15.03 -1.18 1.92
N GLY A 25 -14.00 -0.87 1.11
CA GLY A 25 -12.64 -0.65 1.58
C GLY A 25 -12.38 0.72 2.19
N GLU A 26 -13.32 1.67 2.10
CA GLU A 26 -13.17 3.06 2.58
C GLU A 26 -12.76 3.15 4.05
N PRO A 27 -13.35 2.38 5.00
CA PRO A 27 -12.95 2.48 6.40
C PRO A 27 -11.47 2.13 6.61
N PHE A 28 -10.98 1.08 5.93
CA PHE A 28 -9.58 0.65 6.03
C PHE A 28 -8.64 1.64 5.34
N TRP A 29 -9.09 2.24 4.25
CA TRP A 29 -8.34 3.26 3.52
C TRP A 29 -8.13 4.50 4.38
N SER A 30 -9.23 5.06 4.90
CA SER A 30 -9.20 6.25 5.76
C SER A 30 -8.39 5.99 7.03
N GLU A 31 -8.54 4.81 7.65
CA GLU A 31 -7.72 4.42 8.80
C GLU A 31 -6.22 4.35 8.47
N LEU A 32 -5.85 3.78 7.32
CA LEU A 32 -4.44 3.74 6.89
C LEU A 32 -3.89 5.15 6.67
N LEU A 33 -4.65 6.03 6.01
CA LEU A 33 -4.21 7.39 5.72
C LEU A 33 -3.99 8.18 7.01
N SER A 34 -4.93 8.08 7.96
CA SER A 34 -4.79 8.71 9.30
C SER A 34 -3.59 8.15 10.07
N TYR A 35 -3.35 6.84 10.02
CA TYR A 35 -2.17 6.24 10.63
C TYR A 35 -0.87 6.79 10.02
N ILE A 36 -0.80 6.90 8.68
CA ILE A 36 0.40 7.40 8.00
C ILE A 36 0.64 8.87 8.36
N ASP A 37 -0.39 9.70 8.30
CA ASP A 37 -0.30 11.12 8.64
C ASP A 37 0.18 11.30 10.09
N PHE A 38 -0.45 10.61 11.03
CA PHE A 38 -0.11 10.70 12.45
C PHE A 38 1.32 10.24 12.76
N ARG A 39 1.76 9.08 12.22
CA ARG A 39 3.05 8.46 12.61
C ARG A 39 4.25 8.96 11.80
N TYR A 40 4.01 9.43 10.57
CA TYR A 40 5.08 9.77 9.64
C TYR A 40 5.10 11.25 9.27
N GLN A 41 3.97 11.95 9.38
CA GLN A 41 3.80 13.36 9.04
C GLN A 41 4.26 13.65 7.60
N VAL A 42 3.77 12.84 6.66
CA VAL A 42 4.11 12.95 5.24
C VAL A 42 2.84 13.14 4.41
N GLN A 43 2.97 13.94 3.36
CA GLN A 43 1.85 14.22 2.45
C GLN A 43 1.80 13.17 1.33
N PRO A 44 0.58 12.73 0.94
CA PRO A 44 0.40 11.86 -0.22
C PRO A 44 0.75 12.57 -1.53
N LYS A 45 1.17 11.79 -2.52
CA LYS A 45 1.32 12.24 -3.90
C LYS A 45 0.51 11.35 -4.85
N MET A 46 -0.42 11.96 -5.58
CA MET A 46 -1.11 11.30 -6.71
C MET A 46 -0.13 11.05 -7.85
N SER A 47 -0.17 9.85 -8.43
CA SER A 47 0.67 9.46 -9.55
C SER A 47 -0.12 8.56 -10.49
N TYR A 48 -0.07 8.84 -11.78
CA TYR A 48 -0.63 7.94 -12.79
C TYR A 48 0.38 6.83 -13.13
N SER A 49 -0.05 5.58 -13.07
CA SER A 49 0.71 4.41 -13.51
C SER A 49 0.33 4.05 -14.94
N LYS A 50 1.34 3.96 -15.82
CA LYS A 50 1.21 3.38 -17.17
C LYS A 50 1.62 1.90 -17.21
N CYS A 51 1.96 1.32 -16.06
CA CYS A 51 2.33 -0.09 -15.96
C CYS A 51 1.13 -0.96 -16.30
N SER A 52 1.32 -1.97 -17.15
CA SER A 52 0.25 -2.89 -17.54
C SER A 52 -0.31 -3.70 -16.38
N ALA A 53 0.49 -3.94 -15.34
CA ALA A 53 0.06 -4.72 -14.17
C ALA A 53 -0.95 -3.97 -13.29
N GLN A 54 -0.80 -2.65 -13.16
CA GLN A 54 -1.72 -1.79 -12.40
C GLN A 54 -1.77 -0.41 -13.05
N PRO A 55 -2.56 -0.23 -14.13
CA PRO A 55 -2.73 1.05 -14.78
C PRO A 55 -3.66 1.97 -13.97
N GLY A 56 -3.49 3.28 -14.12
CA GLY A 56 -4.36 4.28 -13.50
C GLY A 56 -3.73 5.04 -12.34
N TRP A 57 -4.52 5.90 -11.70
CA TRP A 57 -4.09 6.75 -10.59
C TRP A 57 -3.82 5.94 -9.32
N ASN A 58 -2.75 6.27 -8.61
CA ASN A 58 -2.40 5.71 -7.30
C ASN A 58 -1.93 6.82 -6.35
N VAL A 59 -1.98 6.52 -5.05
CA VAL A 59 -1.52 7.42 -3.99
C VAL A 59 -0.20 6.91 -3.43
N LYS A 60 0.85 7.72 -3.53
CA LYS A 60 2.19 7.37 -3.04
C LYS A 60 2.51 8.09 -1.75
N TYR A 61 3.03 7.34 -0.79
CA TYR A 61 3.58 7.86 0.46
C TYR A 61 5.07 7.58 0.53
N GLN A 62 5.86 8.63 0.76
CA GLN A 62 7.31 8.54 0.85
C GLN A 62 7.82 9.39 2.01
N LYS A 63 8.90 8.92 2.66
CA LYS A 63 9.60 9.65 3.73
C LYS A 63 11.09 9.59 3.49
N SER A 64 11.73 10.76 3.40
CA SER A 64 13.19 10.88 3.22
C SER A 64 13.72 10.04 2.05
N GLY A 65 13.02 10.02 0.91
CA GLY A 65 13.40 9.26 -0.28
C GLY A 65 13.05 7.77 -0.24
N LYS A 66 12.56 7.23 0.89
CA LYS A 66 12.07 5.85 0.99
C LYS A 66 10.56 5.79 0.79
N SER A 67 10.08 4.84 -0.03
CA SER A 67 8.66 4.55 -0.17
C SER A 67 8.13 3.87 1.10
N LEU A 68 7.06 4.43 1.68
CA LEU A 68 6.27 3.77 2.72
C LEU A 68 5.34 2.75 2.06
N CYS A 69 4.50 3.23 1.14
CA CYS A 69 3.59 2.41 0.34
C CYS A 69 3.14 3.16 -0.91
N THR A 70 2.64 2.41 -1.90
CA THR A 70 1.83 2.95 -3.00
C THR A 70 0.46 2.29 -2.94
N LEU A 71 -0.62 3.08 -2.94
CA LEU A 71 -1.98 2.61 -2.79
C LEU A 71 -2.72 2.69 -4.13
N TYR A 72 -3.26 1.56 -4.57
CA TYR A 72 -4.03 1.43 -5.80
C TYR A 72 -5.51 1.23 -5.45
N PRO A 73 -6.40 2.16 -5.85
CA PRO A 73 -7.83 1.99 -5.72
C PRO A 73 -8.31 0.79 -6.54
N MET A 74 -9.11 -0.08 -5.93
CA MET A 74 -9.76 -1.22 -6.57
C MET A 74 -11.27 -1.15 -6.29
N GLU A 75 -12.10 -1.80 -7.10
CA GLU A 75 -13.54 -1.82 -6.85
C GLU A 75 -13.82 -2.61 -5.55
N GLY A 76 -14.29 -1.91 -4.51
CA GLY A 76 -14.62 -2.51 -3.20
C GLY A 76 -13.45 -2.71 -2.23
N TYR A 77 -12.20 -2.40 -2.62
CA TYR A 77 -11.01 -2.53 -1.75
C TYR A 77 -9.84 -1.68 -2.28
N PHE A 78 -8.63 -1.84 -1.74
CA PHE A 78 -7.43 -1.26 -2.33
C PHE A 78 -6.22 -2.18 -2.17
N ILE A 79 -5.21 -1.97 -3.01
CA ILE A 79 -3.93 -2.67 -2.89
C ILE A 79 -2.91 -1.72 -2.29
N ALA A 80 -2.22 -2.16 -1.24
CA ALA A 80 -1.03 -1.51 -0.72
C ALA A 80 0.23 -2.22 -1.26
N LEU A 81 0.98 -1.54 -2.11
CA LEU A 81 2.30 -1.96 -2.52
C LEU A 81 3.32 -1.53 -1.46
N ILE A 82 3.95 -2.51 -0.82
CA ILE A 82 5.06 -2.31 0.12
C ILE A 82 6.28 -3.06 -0.38
N VAL A 83 7.44 -2.41 -0.34
CA VAL A 83 8.72 -3.02 -0.73
C VAL A 83 9.49 -3.40 0.52
N VAL A 84 9.69 -4.70 0.75
CA VAL A 84 10.62 -5.21 1.77
C VAL A 84 12.02 -5.22 1.14
N GLY A 85 12.85 -4.24 1.50
CA GLY A 85 14.22 -4.16 0.99
C GLY A 85 15.15 -5.12 1.73
N ALA A 86 16.35 -5.35 1.18
CA ALA A 86 17.34 -6.26 1.78
C ALA A 86 17.71 -5.93 3.24
N LYS A 87 17.64 -4.65 3.64
CA LYS A 87 17.91 -4.22 5.03
C LYS A 87 16.79 -4.54 6.00
N GLU A 88 15.59 -4.81 5.47
CA GLU A 88 14.38 -5.02 6.25
C GLU A 88 13.95 -6.50 6.24
N GLU A 89 14.58 -7.34 5.40
CA GLU A 89 14.23 -8.76 5.22
C GLU A 89 14.35 -9.55 6.53
N GLU A 90 15.46 -9.43 7.26
CA GLU A 90 15.63 -10.13 8.55
C GLU A 90 14.55 -9.76 9.58
N GLU A 91 14.22 -8.47 9.70
CA GLU A 91 13.18 -8.02 10.63
C GLU A 91 11.79 -8.51 10.21
N VAL A 92 11.50 -8.53 8.90
CA VAL A 92 10.24 -9.09 8.38
C VAL A 92 10.17 -10.59 8.61
N GLU A 93 11.24 -11.37 8.40
CA GLU A 93 11.26 -12.82 8.65
C GLU A 93 11.00 -13.14 10.12
N MET A 94 11.60 -12.38 11.05
CA MET A 94 11.35 -12.55 12.49
C MET A 94 9.90 -12.24 12.87
N ALA A 95 9.29 -11.22 12.23
CA ALA A 95 7.90 -10.84 12.45
C ALA A 95 6.89 -11.72 11.69
N LEU A 96 7.34 -12.49 10.68
CA LEU A 96 6.46 -13.16 9.70
C LEU A 96 5.43 -14.08 10.36
N GLY A 97 5.81 -14.77 11.44
CA GLY A 97 4.91 -15.65 12.19
C GLY A 97 3.73 -14.94 12.86
N THR A 98 3.81 -13.62 13.00
CA THR A 98 2.74 -12.77 13.59
C THR A 98 1.74 -12.24 12.58
N PHE A 99 2.09 -12.28 11.28
CA PHE A 99 1.21 -11.80 10.23
C PHE A 99 0.11 -12.80 9.90
N THR A 100 -0.93 -12.32 9.22
CA THR A 100 -1.99 -13.18 8.68
C THR A 100 -1.42 -14.25 7.73
N PRO A 101 -2.04 -15.43 7.64
CA PRO A 101 -1.62 -16.47 6.69
C PRO A 101 -1.57 -15.97 5.24
N TYR A 102 -2.45 -15.02 4.89
CA TYR A 102 -2.46 -14.35 3.60
C TYR A 102 -1.13 -13.62 3.32
N VAL A 103 -0.72 -12.70 4.20
CA VAL A 103 0.52 -11.92 4.03
C VAL A 103 1.75 -12.82 4.12
N GLN A 104 1.74 -13.82 5.02
CA GLN A 104 2.82 -14.81 5.09
C GLN A 104 3.02 -15.54 3.76
N ASN A 105 1.94 -16.05 3.18
CA ASN A 105 1.99 -16.79 1.92
C ASN A 105 2.40 -15.90 0.75
N LEU A 106 1.88 -14.68 0.70
CA LEU A 106 2.26 -13.69 -0.30
C LEU A 106 3.76 -13.41 -0.23
N TYR A 107 4.29 -13.09 0.95
CA TYR A 107 5.70 -12.81 1.17
C TYR A 107 6.60 -13.98 0.72
N ARG A 108 6.27 -15.21 1.09
CA ARG A 108 7.04 -16.41 0.71
C ARG A 108 7.04 -16.66 -0.80
N LYS A 109 5.93 -16.35 -1.48
CA LYS A 109 5.79 -16.54 -2.93
C LYS A 109 6.40 -15.39 -3.76
N THR A 110 6.48 -14.20 -3.20
CA THR A 110 7.04 -13.04 -3.91
C THR A 110 8.56 -13.09 -3.89
N SER A 111 9.17 -13.29 -5.06
CA SER A 111 10.62 -13.24 -5.22
C SER A 111 11.18 -11.83 -5.01
N CYS A 112 12.45 -11.76 -4.60
CA CYS A 112 13.17 -10.49 -4.53
C CYS A 112 13.52 -10.01 -5.95
N SER A 113 13.16 -8.78 -6.27
CA SER A 113 13.43 -8.12 -7.56
C SER A 113 13.58 -6.61 -7.36
N CYS A 114 14.33 -5.93 -8.23
CA CYS A 114 14.51 -4.47 -8.16
C CYS A 114 14.91 -3.95 -6.75
N GLY A 115 15.73 -4.71 -6.02
CA GLY A 115 16.21 -4.35 -4.68
C GLY A 115 15.30 -4.69 -3.49
N GLY A 116 14.25 -5.50 -3.67
CA GLY A 116 13.42 -5.98 -2.56
C GLY A 116 12.28 -6.92 -2.98
N ARG A 117 11.45 -7.36 -2.03
CA ARG A 117 10.18 -8.04 -2.33
C ARG A 117 9.07 -7.01 -2.43
N TRP A 118 8.41 -6.98 -3.59
CA TRP A 118 7.35 -6.01 -3.89
C TRP A 118 5.99 -6.66 -3.62
N LEU A 119 5.49 -6.45 -2.41
CA LEU A 119 4.26 -7.09 -1.93
C LEU A 119 3.06 -6.25 -2.35
N MET A 120 2.22 -6.80 -3.23
CA MET A 120 0.93 -6.24 -3.62
C MET A 120 -0.15 -6.79 -2.69
N ILE A 121 -0.40 -6.10 -1.58
CA ILE A 121 -1.26 -6.59 -0.49
C ILE A 121 -2.68 -6.04 -0.65
N GLU A 122 -3.67 -6.92 -0.81
CA GLU A 122 -5.07 -6.52 -0.88
C GLU A 122 -5.61 -6.22 0.54
N ALA A 123 -5.91 -4.96 0.82
CA ALA A 123 -6.43 -4.53 2.11
C ALA A 123 -7.95 -4.70 2.14
N ARG A 124 -8.41 -5.92 2.47
CA ARG A 124 -9.85 -6.27 2.50
C ARG A 124 -10.44 -6.37 3.89
N ASP A 125 -9.60 -6.47 4.92
CA ASP A 125 -10.03 -6.57 6.30
C ASP A 125 -9.02 -5.93 7.27
N LYS A 126 -9.45 -5.82 8.52
CA LYS A 126 -8.71 -5.17 9.60
C LYS A 126 -7.39 -5.88 9.93
N SER A 127 -7.35 -7.21 9.88
CA SER A 127 -6.13 -7.98 10.21
C SER A 127 -5.04 -7.76 9.16
N VAL A 128 -5.42 -7.74 7.88
CA VAL A 128 -4.48 -7.43 6.79
C VAL A 128 -4.04 -5.96 6.83
N LEU A 129 -4.93 -5.05 7.20
CA LEU A 129 -4.57 -3.65 7.41
C LEU A 129 -3.51 -3.48 8.51
N ASP A 130 -3.60 -4.24 9.59
CA ASP A 130 -2.62 -4.17 10.68
C ASP A 130 -1.27 -4.78 10.27
N ASP A 131 -1.26 -5.84 9.45
CA ASP A 131 -0.04 -6.35 8.81
C ASP A 131 0.63 -5.29 7.91
N ILE A 132 -0.16 -4.57 7.10
CA ILE A 132 0.30 -3.47 6.25
C ILE A 132 1.00 -2.40 7.09
N LYS A 133 0.40 -1.99 8.22
CA LYS A 133 1.00 -0.99 9.12
C LYS A 133 2.30 -1.48 9.75
N ASN A 134 2.35 -2.75 10.15
CA ASN A 134 3.56 -3.36 10.70
C ASN A 134 4.69 -3.38 9.67
N LEU A 135 4.39 -3.78 8.43
CA LEU A 135 5.35 -3.75 7.32
C LEU A 135 5.85 -2.32 7.04
N ILE A 136 4.97 -1.31 7.05
CA ILE A 136 5.39 0.10 6.91
C ILE A 136 6.32 0.52 8.06
N ALA A 137 6.02 0.12 9.30
CA ALA A 137 6.80 0.46 10.48
C ALA A 137 8.18 -0.22 10.51
N ILE A 138 8.29 -1.44 9.96
CA ILE A 138 9.59 -2.08 9.71
C ILE A 138 10.34 -1.31 8.62
N ARG A 139 9.65 -0.98 7.52
CA ARG A 139 10.24 -0.35 6.34
C ARG A 139 10.85 1.03 6.62
N VAL A 140 10.15 1.83 7.42
CA VAL A 140 10.60 3.13 7.90
C VAL A 140 10.11 3.24 9.34
N LYS A 141 11.03 3.44 10.29
CA LYS A 141 10.65 3.57 11.69
C LYS A 141 9.75 4.81 11.87
N PRO A 142 8.61 4.69 12.56
CA PRO A 142 7.73 5.83 12.85
C PRO A 142 8.47 6.83 13.75
N LYS A 143 8.01 8.09 13.77
CA LYS A 143 8.53 9.05 14.77
C LYS A 143 8.15 8.54 16.18
N LYS A 144 9.02 8.80 17.15
CA LYS A 144 8.70 8.64 18.57
C LYS A 144 7.59 9.62 18.95
#